data_AF-A0A9Q0SAC1-F1
#
_entry.id   AF-A0A9Q0SAC1-F1
#
_cell.length_a   1.000
_cell.length_b   1.000
_cell.length_c   1.000
_cell.angle_alpha   90.00
_cell.angle_beta   90.00
_cell.angle_gamma   90.00
#
_symmetry.space_group_name_H-M   'P 1'
#
loop_
_entity.id
_entity.type
_entity.pdbx_description
1 polymer ?
#
loop_
_entity_poly.entity_id
_entity_poly.type
_entity_poly.pdbx_seq_one_letter_code
_entity_poly.pdbx_strand_id
1 'polypeptide(L)'
;MEDEKIEMKSEEKVKTKFVARTPVEAQRIKLEKLMSDPTKPVLIPTTKQKKDFANAIPSFIRNVMGSSAGAGSGEFHVYRHLRRKEYARQKYIQQKSKQETLDEEYQQKLEDNRLQSEQKTSKKRAKRLKKKQNAKNKAKMPKIDQLPEQSKSESEDEEEDTTEQVNAAANEKSATDSTVEIHQP
;
A
#
# COMPACT_ATOMS: atom_id res chain seq x y z
N MET A 1 26.78 52.82 -49.17
CA MET A 1 26.64 52.37 -47.77
C MET A 1 25.18 52.04 -47.62
N GLU A 2 24.80 50.82 -47.99
CA GLU A 2 23.43 50.33 -47.80
C GLU A 2 23.56 48.96 -47.18
N ASP A 3 23.08 48.86 -45.95
CA ASP A 3 23.20 47.72 -45.06
C ASP A 3 22.25 46.60 -45.48
N GLU A 4 22.78 45.49 -45.99
CA GLU A 4 22.00 44.26 -46.19
C GLU A 4 21.84 43.51 -44.86
N LYS A 5 20.66 43.71 -44.26
CA LYS A 5 20.16 42.92 -43.14
C LYS A 5 19.71 41.54 -43.64
N ILE A 6 20.57 40.53 -43.54
CA ILE A 6 20.22 39.13 -43.80
C ILE A 6 19.43 38.59 -42.59
N GLU A 7 18.11 38.72 -42.65
CA GLU A 7 17.17 38.04 -41.76
C GLU A 7 17.07 36.56 -42.15
N MET A 8 17.78 35.69 -41.43
CA MET A 8 17.59 34.24 -41.53
C MET A 8 16.23 33.86 -40.93
N LYS A 9 15.22 33.79 -41.81
CA LYS A 9 13.91 33.19 -41.56
C LYS A 9 14.08 31.79 -40.96
N SER A 10 13.55 31.62 -39.75
CA SER A 10 13.33 30.33 -39.11
C SER A 10 12.39 29.50 -39.99
N GLU A 11 12.92 28.44 -40.61
CA GLU A 11 12.13 27.47 -41.36
C GLU A 11 11.10 26.81 -40.42
N GLU A 12 9.83 27.11 -40.68
CA GLU A 12 8.69 26.56 -39.99
C GLU A 12 8.54 25.09 -40.38
N LYS A 13 9.18 24.19 -39.62
CA LYS A 13 9.06 22.74 -39.82
C LYS A 13 7.60 22.34 -39.63
N VAL A 14 6.92 22.04 -40.73
CA VAL A 14 5.58 21.45 -40.75
C VAL A 14 5.64 20.11 -40.01
N LYS A 15 5.18 20.11 -38.75
CA LYS A 15 5.17 18.90 -37.90
C LYS A 15 4.07 17.97 -38.41
N THR A 16 4.45 17.00 -39.25
CA THR A 16 3.56 15.87 -39.54
C THR A 16 3.28 15.14 -38.23
N LYS A 17 2.01 14.83 -37.97
CA LYS A 17 1.60 14.14 -36.73
C LYS A 17 2.10 12.70 -36.81
N PHE A 18 3.30 12.46 -36.27
CA PHE A 18 3.87 11.13 -36.21
C PHE A 18 3.19 10.30 -35.11
N VAL A 19 2.54 9.20 -35.50
CA VAL A 19 1.86 8.28 -34.59
C VAL A 19 2.83 7.15 -34.23
N ALA A 20 3.15 7.01 -32.94
CA ALA A 20 3.97 5.90 -32.47
C ALA A 20 3.26 4.56 -32.70
N ARG A 21 3.90 3.65 -33.41
CA ARG A 21 3.42 2.29 -33.71
C ARG A 21 3.96 1.27 -32.72
N THR A 22 5.10 1.55 -32.08
CA THR A 22 5.70 0.70 -31.03
C THR A 22 5.84 1.44 -29.68
N PRO A 23 5.88 0.73 -28.55
CA PRO A 23 6.09 1.36 -27.24
C PRO A 23 7.47 2.04 -27.13
N VAL A 24 8.49 1.47 -27.79
CA VAL A 24 9.85 2.03 -27.84
C VAL A 24 9.85 3.38 -28.57
N GLU A 25 9.10 3.49 -29.66
CA GLU A 25 8.94 4.73 -30.41
C GLU A 25 8.18 5.80 -29.61
N ALA A 26 7.17 5.42 -28.84
CA ALA A 26 6.49 6.35 -27.93
C ALA A 26 7.42 6.89 -26.82
N GLN A 27 8.33 6.05 -26.30
CA GLN A 27 9.35 6.48 -25.35
C GLN A 27 10.40 7.37 -26.02
N ARG A 28 10.86 7.01 -27.22
CA ARG A 28 11.80 7.80 -28.03
C ARG A 28 11.28 9.21 -28.26
N ILE A 29 10.02 9.37 -28.67
CA ILE A 29 9.39 10.68 -28.88
C ILE A 29 9.35 11.50 -27.58
N LYS A 30 9.01 10.87 -26.45
CA LYS A 30 9.02 11.55 -25.13
C LYS A 30 10.43 11.99 -24.74
N LEU A 31 11.44 11.16 -25.01
CA LEU A 31 12.84 11.44 -24.73
C LEU A 31 13.35 12.58 -25.62
N GLU A 32 13.10 12.52 -26.94
CA GLU A 32 13.46 13.59 -27.88
C GLU A 32 12.82 14.93 -27.47
N LYS A 33 11.57 14.92 -27.02
CA LYS A 33 10.88 16.10 -26.47
C LYS A 33 11.48 16.59 -25.14
N LEU A 34 12.04 15.70 -24.33
CA LEU A 34 12.68 16.05 -23.07
C LEU A 34 14.08 16.64 -23.31
N MET A 35 14.80 16.11 -24.30
CA MET A 35 16.16 16.52 -24.65
C MET A 35 16.21 17.76 -25.56
N SER A 36 15.09 18.19 -26.15
CA SER A 36 15.05 19.41 -26.95
C SER A 36 15.42 20.66 -26.14
N ASP A 37 15.01 20.71 -24.87
CA ASP A 37 15.30 21.81 -23.94
C ASP A 37 15.82 21.27 -22.59
N PRO A 38 17.12 20.92 -22.47
CA PRO A 38 17.66 20.27 -21.29
C PRO A 38 17.76 21.19 -20.06
N THR A 39 17.64 22.51 -20.24
CA THR A 39 17.67 23.50 -19.16
C THR A 39 16.32 23.66 -18.46
N LYS A 40 15.23 23.14 -19.04
CA LYS A 40 13.89 23.26 -18.48
C LYS A 40 13.69 22.23 -17.35
N PRO A 41 13.35 22.66 -16.12
CA PRO A 41 13.09 21.71 -15.04
C PRO A 41 11.84 20.88 -15.32
N VAL A 42 11.94 19.57 -15.09
CA VAL A 42 10.86 18.60 -15.32
C VAL A 42 10.03 18.45 -14.05
N LEU A 43 8.73 18.71 -14.15
CA LEU A 43 7.80 18.52 -13.04
C LEU A 43 7.42 17.04 -12.93
N ILE A 44 8.06 16.32 -12.00
CA ILE A 44 7.65 14.97 -11.64
C ILE A 44 6.42 15.10 -10.74
N PRO A 45 5.26 14.52 -11.11
CA PRO A 45 4.07 14.61 -10.28
C PRO A 45 4.33 13.91 -8.94
N THR A 46 4.21 14.67 -7.86
CA THR A 46 4.25 14.12 -6.50
C THR A 46 2.99 13.34 -6.20
N THR A 47 3.01 12.51 -5.16
CA THR A 47 1.82 11.81 -4.70
C THR A 47 0.70 12.80 -4.39
N LYS A 48 -0.53 12.47 -4.79
CA LYS A 48 -1.70 13.30 -4.51
C LYS A 48 -1.98 13.23 -3.01
N GLN A 49 -1.98 14.38 -2.35
CA GLN A 49 -2.36 14.46 -0.94
C GLN A 49 -3.82 14.03 -0.77
N LYS A 50 -4.08 13.24 0.27
CA LYS A 50 -5.45 12.87 0.63
C LYS A 50 -6.20 14.14 1.05
N LYS A 51 -7.49 14.23 0.71
CA LYS A 51 -8.30 15.40 1.07
C LYS A 51 -8.60 15.36 2.57
N ASP A 52 -8.07 16.32 3.31
CA ASP A 52 -8.35 16.45 4.73
C ASP A 52 -9.64 17.24 4.94
N PHE A 53 -10.67 16.56 5.46
CA PHE A 53 -11.96 17.20 5.78
C PHE A 53 -11.86 18.22 6.92
N ALA A 54 -10.82 18.14 7.76
CA ALA A 54 -10.56 19.13 8.81
C ALA A 54 -10.33 20.54 8.25
N ASN A 55 -9.60 20.64 7.13
CA ASN A 55 -9.31 21.91 6.48
C ASN A 55 -10.46 22.41 5.59
N ALA A 56 -11.49 21.59 5.36
CA ALA A 56 -12.61 21.93 4.50
C ALA A 56 -13.68 22.79 5.20
N ILE A 57 -13.66 22.86 6.54
CA ILE A 57 -14.60 23.66 7.33
C ILE A 57 -13.92 24.99 7.69
N PRO A 58 -14.44 26.14 7.25
CA PRO A 58 -13.95 27.44 7.67
C PRO A 58 -14.08 27.63 9.18
N SER A 59 -13.07 28.23 9.82
CA SER A 59 -13.08 28.50 11.27
C SER A 59 -14.17 29.48 11.70
N PHE A 60 -14.42 30.51 10.88
CA PHE A 60 -15.43 31.54 11.16
C PHE A 60 -16.41 31.68 10.02
N ILE A 61 -17.69 31.63 10.36
CA ILE A 61 -18.80 31.93 9.46
C ILE A 61 -19.17 33.40 9.69
N ARG A 62 -19.01 34.24 8.67
CA ARG A 62 -19.26 35.70 8.77
C ARG A 62 -20.73 36.09 8.65
N ASN A 63 -21.53 35.23 8.02
CA ASN A 63 -22.90 35.55 7.61
C ASN A 63 -23.93 34.82 8.48
N VAL A 64 -23.74 34.84 9.80
CA VAL A 64 -24.67 34.20 10.74
C VAL A 64 -25.79 35.18 11.07
N MET A 65 -27.02 34.79 10.75
CA MET A 65 -28.23 35.54 11.12
C MET A 65 -28.57 35.26 12.60
N GLY A 66 -29.22 36.21 13.29
CA GLY A 66 -29.56 36.08 14.71
C GLY A 66 -30.41 34.83 15.01
N SER A 67 -30.26 34.26 16.21
CA SER A 67 -30.87 32.97 16.58
C SER A 67 -32.40 32.96 16.58
N SER A 68 -33.04 34.12 16.75
CA SER A 68 -34.50 34.28 16.70
C SER A 68 -35.04 34.74 15.34
N ALA A 69 -34.17 34.93 14.35
CA ALA A 69 -34.59 35.33 13.02
C ALA A 69 -35.30 34.16 12.29
N GLY A 70 -36.32 34.47 11.51
CA GLY A 70 -37.07 33.48 10.73
C GLY A 70 -36.25 32.87 9.59
N ALA A 71 -36.75 31.78 8.99
CA ALA A 71 -36.09 31.13 7.87
C ALA A 71 -36.07 32.04 6.63
N GLY A 72 -34.86 32.38 6.15
CA GLY A 72 -34.67 33.13 4.91
C GLY A 72 -34.78 32.24 3.66
N SER A 73 -34.96 32.84 2.49
CA SER A 73 -35.06 32.13 1.21
C SER A 73 -33.79 31.33 0.84
N GLY A 74 -32.62 31.73 1.35
CA GLY A 74 -31.34 31.04 1.11
C GLY A 74 -31.05 29.89 2.08
N GLU A 75 -31.77 29.78 3.19
CA GLU A 75 -31.45 28.84 4.28
C GLU A 75 -31.55 27.38 3.84
N PHE A 76 -32.54 27.08 2.96
CA PHE A 76 -32.68 25.75 2.37
C PHE A 76 -31.42 25.31 1.61
N HIS A 77 -30.81 26.21 0.85
CA HIS A 77 -29.61 25.88 0.10
C HIS A 77 -28.40 25.72 1.02
N VAL A 78 -28.29 26.52 2.08
CA VAL A 78 -27.26 26.38 3.11
C VAL A 78 -27.33 24.98 3.72
N TYR A 79 -28.49 24.56 4.22
CA TYR A 79 -28.70 23.20 4.76
C TYR A 79 -28.34 22.12 3.74
N ARG A 80 -28.82 22.24 2.50
CA ARG A 80 -28.53 21.28 1.43
C ARG A 80 -27.03 21.13 1.16
N HIS A 81 -26.27 22.23 1.16
CA HIS A 81 -24.82 22.18 0.99
C HIS A 81 -24.12 21.58 2.21
N LEU A 82 -24.54 21.97 3.42
CA LEU A 82 -24.00 21.45 4.67
C LEU A 82 -24.23 19.93 4.80
N ARG A 83 -25.44 19.46 4.51
CA ARG A 83 -25.79 18.03 4.54
C ARG A 83 -24.94 17.21 3.58
N ARG A 84 -24.73 17.70 2.33
CA ARG A 84 -23.84 17.01 1.38
C ARG A 84 -22.40 16.95 1.86
N LYS A 85 -21.88 18.04 2.44
CA LYS A 85 -20.54 18.08 3.01
C LYS A 85 -20.42 17.09 4.17
N GLU A 86 -21.42 17.03 5.04
CA GLU A 86 -21.43 16.14 6.19
C GLU A 86 -21.53 14.66 5.76
N TYR A 87 -22.38 14.32 4.80
CA TYR A 87 -22.46 12.95 4.27
C TYR A 87 -21.17 12.52 3.58
N ALA A 88 -20.53 13.42 2.82
CA ALA A 88 -19.22 13.15 2.24
C ALA A 88 -18.15 12.92 3.33
N ARG A 89 -18.19 13.69 4.41
CA ARG A 89 -17.29 13.55 5.56
C ARG A 89 -17.50 12.22 6.28
N GLN A 90 -18.74 11.87 6.61
CA GLN A 90 -19.09 10.62 7.29
C GLN A 90 -18.69 9.41 6.44
N LYS A 91 -19.03 9.42 5.14
CA LYS A 91 -18.65 8.36 4.19
C LYS A 91 -17.13 8.19 4.13
N TYR A 92 -16.39 9.28 4.08
CA TYR A 92 -14.92 9.22 4.06
C TYR A 92 -14.35 8.62 5.35
N ILE A 93 -14.87 9.01 6.52
CA ILE A 93 -14.41 8.47 7.81
C ILE A 93 -14.68 6.96 7.88
N GLN A 94 -15.88 6.53 7.52
CA GLN A 94 -16.24 5.12 7.49
C GLN A 94 -15.36 4.32 6.52
N GLN A 95 -15.14 4.85 5.31
CA GLN A 95 -14.28 4.20 4.32
C GLN A 95 -12.81 4.13 4.77
N LYS A 96 -12.30 5.21 5.38
CA LYS A 96 -10.93 5.26 5.89
C LYS A 96 -10.73 4.27 7.04
N SER A 97 -11.65 4.25 8.00
CA SER A 97 -11.62 3.29 9.11
C SER A 97 -11.63 1.84 8.60
N LYS A 98 -12.51 1.52 7.64
CA LYS A 98 -12.54 0.18 7.04
C LYS A 98 -11.26 -0.18 6.29
N GLN A 99 -10.63 0.79 5.61
CA GLN A 99 -9.33 0.55 4.95
C GLN A 99 -8.23 0.29 5.98
N GLU A 100 -8.17 1.10 7.03
CA GLU A 100 -7.18 0.95 8.10
C GLU A 100 -7.29 -0.42 8.79
N THR A 101 -8.50 -0.87 9.14
CA THR A 101 -8.68 -2.21 9.73
C THR A 101 -8.24 -3.33 8.80
N LEU A 102 -8.57 -3.25 7.50
CA LEU A 102 -8.17 -4.27 6.53
C LEU A 102 -6.66 -4.28 6.29
N ASP A 103 -6.03 -3.10 6.26
CA ASP A 103 -4.58 -2.97 6.12
C ASP A 103 -3.85 -3.52 7.35
N GLU A 104 -4.35 -3.25 8.56
CA GLU A 104 -3.83 -3.79 9.82
C GLU A 104 -3.94 -5.32 9.86
N GLU A 105 -5.11 -5.88 9.53
CA GLU A 105 -5.32 -7.33 9.45
C GLU A 105 -4.39 -7.98 8.43
N TYR A 106 -4.17 -7.32 7.29
CA TYR A 106 -3.27 -7.83 6.26
C TYR A 106 -1.81 -7.82 6.73
N GLN A 107 -1.37 -6.76 7.38
CA GLN A 107 -0.02 -6.66 7.94
C GLN A 107 0.22 -7.70 9.02
N GLN A 108 -0.74 -7.90 9.93
CA GLN A 108 -0.67 -8.94 10.96
C GLN A 108 -0.51 -10.33 10.33
N LYS A 109 -1.34 -10.67 9.32
CA LYS A 109 -1.23 -11.94 8.60
C LYS A 109 0.12 -12.13 7.92
N LEU A 110 0.71 -11.07 7.36
CA LEU A 110 2.05 -11.14 6.76
C LEU A 110 3.14 -11.42 7.80
N GLU A 111 3.10 -10.73 8.94
CA GLU A 111 4.07 -10.93 10.02
C GLU A 111 3.92 -12.33 10.65
N ASP A 112 2.70 -12.82 10.86
CA ASP A 112 2.45 -14.17 11.37
C ASP A 112 3.02 -15.24 10.43
N ASN A 113 2.75 -15.12 9.14
CA ASN A 113 3.31 -16.03 8.13
C ASN A 113 4.84 -15.98 8.09
N ARG A 114 5.41 -14.78 8.22
CA ARG A 114 6.86 -14.59 8.27
C ARG A 114 7.44 -15.29 9.51
N LEU A 115 6.89 -15.06 10.69
CA LEU A 115 7.31 -15.68 11.95
C LEU A 115 7.19 -17.21 11.90
N GLN A 116 6.08 -17.74 11.40
CA GLN A 116 5.89 -19.18 11.24
C GLN A 116 6.95 -19.78 10.30
N SER A 117 7.22 -19.13 9.16
CA SER A 117 8.25 -19.57 8.22
C SER A 117 9.65 -19.52 8.82
N GLU A 118 9.95 -18.50 9.64
CA GLU A 118 11.24 -18.32 10.31
C GLU A 118 11.43 -19.33 11.43
N GLN A 119 10.38 -19.62 12.22
CA GLN A 119 10.39 -20.67 13.24
C GLN A 119 10.64 -22.05 12.62
N LYS A 120 9.89 -22.41 11.56
CA LYS A 120 10.08 -23.67 10.81
C LYS A 120 11.51 -23.75 10.25
N THR A 121 12.02 -22.67 9.66
CA THR A 121 13.38 -22.59 9.11
C THR A 121 14.46 -22.68 10.19
N SER A 122 14.31 -21.97 11.31
CA SER A 122 15.23 -21.94 12.45
C SER A 122 15.34 -23.30 13.12
N LYS A 123 14.20 -23.97 13.39
CA LYS A 123 14.17 -25.34 13.90
C LYS A 123 14.95 -26.30 12.99
N LYS A 124 14.69 -26.27 11.68
CA LYS A 124 15.42 -27.11 10.70
C LYS A 124 16.91 -26.77 10.62
N ARG A 125 17.27 -25.48 10.67
CA ARG A 125 18.67 -25.00 10.67
C ARG A 125 19.41 -25.46 11.93
N ALA A 126 18.79 -25.37 13.11
CA ALA A 126 19.35 -25.84 14.38
C ALA A 126 19.59 -27.36 14.35
N LYS A 127 18.64 -28.16 13.85
CA LYS A 127 18.82 -29.61 13.65
C LYS A 127 20.04 -29.91 12.74
N ARG A 128 20.18 -29.20 11.61
CA ARG A 128 21.35 -29.36 10.71
C ARG A 128 22.67 -28.94 11.34
N LEU A 129 22.70 -27.84 12.10
CA LEU A 129 23.90 -27.36 12.78
C LEU A 129 24.36 -28.34 13.85
N LYS A 130 23.44 -28.88 14.67
CA LYS A 130 23.76 -29.95 15.65
C LYS A 130 24.34 -31.19 14.96
N LYS A 131 23.72 -31.67 13.87
CA LYS A 131 24.27 -32.80 13.08
C LYS A 131 25.68 -32.50 12.53
N LYS A 132 25.90 -31.28 12.00
CA LYS A 132 27.23 -30.85 11.49
C LYS A 132 28.27 -30.77 12.60
N GLN A 133 27.91 -30.29 13.79
CA GLN A 133 28.80 -30.26 14.96
C GLN A 133 29.15 -31.68 15.42
N ASN A 134 28.17 -32.57 15.56
CA ASN A 134 28.40 -33.95 15.96
C ASN A 134 29.28 -34.71 14.95
N ALA A 135 29.08 -34.53 13.65
CA ALA A 135 29.93 -35.12 12.61
C ALA A 135 31.37 -34.60 12.68
N LYS A 136 31.57 -33.30 12.92
CA LYS A 136 32.90 -32.71 13.14
C LYS A 136 33.58 -33.25 14.38
N ASN A 137 32.83 -33.43 15.48
CA ASN A 137 33.38 -33.98 16.72
C ASN A 137 33.79 -35.44 16.54
N LYS A 138 32.97 -36.27 15.89
CA LYS A 138 33.33 -37.65 15.54
C LYS A 138 34.57 -37.75 14.64
N ALA A 139 34.72 -36.86 13.67
CA ALA A 139 35.90 -36.82 12.79
C ALA A 139 37.19 -36.37 13.52
N LYS A 140 37.07 -35.67 14.64
CA LYS A 140 38.20 -35.21 15.47
C LYS A 140 38.61 -36.20 16.55
N MET A 141 37.79 -37.21 16.85
CA MET A 141 38.18 -38.25 17.82
C MET A 141 39.02 -39.33 17.11
N PRO A 142 40.20 -39.71 17.66
CA PRO A 142 40.99 -40.79 17.09
C PRO A 142 40.19 -42.11 17.20
N LYS A 143 40.18 -42.89 16.12
CA LYS A 143 39.61 -44.25 16.11
C LYS A 143 40.41 -45.11 17.10
N ILE A 144 39.88 -45.29 18.31
CA ILE A 144 40.39 -46.27 19.27
C ILE A 144 39.45 -47.47 19.14
N ASP A 145 39.98 -48.56 18.56
CA ASP A 145 39.29 -49.83 18.43
C ASP A 145 39.16 -50.49 19.81
N GLN A 146 37.91 -50.67 20.30
CA GLN A 146 37.38 -51.87 21.00
C GLN A 146 36.06 -51.59 21.76
N LEU A 147 34.96 -52.24 21.29
CA LEU A 147 33.83 -52.86 22.03
C LEU A 147 32.94 -52.04 23.01
N PRO A 148 31.70 -52.51 23.32
CA PRO A 148 30.50 -51.71 23.10
C PRO A 148 29.74 -51.38 24.39
N GLU A 149 29.41 -50.12 24.63
CA GLU A 149 28.33 -49.78 25.55
C GLU A 149 27.52 -48.57 25.09
N GLN A 150 26.22 -48.84 24.99
CA GLN A 150 25.08 -47.98 25.28
C GLN A 150 25.37 -46.48 25.40
N SER A 151 25.11 -45.73 24.32
CA SER A 151 24.69 -44.33 24.43
C SER A 151 23.40 -44.15 23.64
N LYS A 152 22.31 -44.43 24.36
CA LYS A 152 20.94 -44.08 24.00
C LYS A 152 20.86 -42.56 23.89
N SER A 153 20.96 -42.05 22.67
CA SER A 153 20.60 -40.66 22.32
C SER A 153 19.35 -40.71 21.45
N GLU A 154 18.28 -41.24 22.04
CA GLU A 154 16.91 -40.97 21.61
C GLU A 154 16.65 -39.48 21.82
N SER A 155 16.54 -38.74 20.72
CA SER A 155 15.71 -37.55 20.67
C SER A 155 14.96 -37.58 19.34
N GLU A 156 14.16 -38.63 19.18
CA GLU A 156 13.03 -38.64 18.25
C GLU A 156 11.95 -37.76 18.86
N ASP A 157 12.04 -36.47 18.53
CA ASP A 157 10.98 -35.50 18.76
C ASP A 157 10.25 -35.35 17.41
N GLU A 158 9.40 -36.36 17.17
CA GLU A 158 8.36 -36.44 16.13
C GLU A 158 7.15 -35.66 16.63
N GLU A 159 7.15 -34.35 16.39
CA GLU A 159 5.92 -33.54 16.50
C GLU A 159 5.37 -33.37 15.07
N GLU A 160 4.37 -34.20 14.75
CA GLU A 160 3.51 -34.09 13.57
C GLU A 160 2.69 -32.79 13.64
N ASP A 161 3.01 -31.83 12.78
CA ASP A 161 2.29 -30.56 12.60
C ASP A 161 0.95 -30.81 11.89
N THR A 162 -0.06 -31.26 12.64
CA THR A 162 -1.47 -31.36 12.19
C THR A 162 -2.27 -30.11 12.60
N THR A 163 -1.85 -28.92 12.16
CA THR A 163 -2.60 -27.67 12.42
C THR A 163 -2.79 -26.79 11.18
N GLU A 164 -3.36 -27.33 10.10
CA GLU A 164 -3.65 -26.53 8.89
C GLU A 164 -5.13 -26.51 8.43
N GLN A 165 -6.12 -27.03 9.19
CA GLN A 165 -7.51 -27.13 8.67
C GLN A 165 -8.63 -26.39 9.44
N VAL A 166 -8.40 -25.74 10.58
CA VAL A 166 -9.51 -25.16 11.38
C VAL A 166 -9.83 -23.67 11.17
N ASN A 167 -8.99 -22.90 10.47
CA ASN A 167 -9.17 -21.43 10.42
C ASN A 167 -9.93 -20.87 9.21
N ALA A 168 -10.40 -21.70 8.28
CA ALA A 168 -11.17 -21.25 7.11
C ALA A 168 -12.68 -21.08 7.39
N ALA A 169 -13.23 -21.75 8.42
CA ALA A 169 -14.68 -21.81 8.64
C ALA A 169 -15.26 -20.70 9.55
N ALA A 170 -14.41 -19.90 10.21
CA ALA A 170 -14.86 -18.89 11.18
C ALA A 170 -15.17 -17.51 10.57
N ASN A 171 -14.80 -17.25 9.31
CA ASN A 171 -14.88 -15.90 8.73
C ASN A 171 -16.16 -15.61 7.90
N GLU A 172 -17.12 -16.53 7.84
CA GLU A 172 -18.39 -16.30 7.10
C GLU A 172 -19.57 -15.86 8.00
N LYS A 173 -19.42 -15.86 9.33
CA LYS A 173 -20.55 -15.57 10.25
C LYS A 173 -20.64 -14.12 10.75
N SER A 174 -19.70 -13.23 10.43
CA SER A 174 -19.71 -11.84 10.90
C SER A 174 -20.38 -10.84 9.94
N ALA A 175 -20.86 -11.29 8.77
CA ALA A 175 -21.37 -10.40 7.72
C ALA A 175 -22.90 -10.18 7.73
N THR A 176 -23.67 -10.85 8.58
CA THR A 176 -25.16 -10.82 8.51
C THR A 176 -25.85 -9.98 9.59
N ASP A 177 -25.13 -9.40 10.56
CA ASP A 177 -25.74 -8.74 11.73
C ASP A 177 -25.69 -7.20 11.73
N SER A 178 -25.39 -6.56 10.59
CA SER A 178 -25.35 -5.08 10.51
C SER A 178 -26.38 -4.50 9.54
N THR A 179 -27.59 -5.06 9.49
CA THR A 179 -28.72 -4.46 8.78
C THR A 179 -29.47 -3.56 9.76
N VAL A 180 -28.92 -2.36 10.02
CA VAL A 180 -29.60 -1.33 10.82
C VAL A 180 -30.77 -0.79 9.98
N GLU A 181 -31.99 -1.13 10.39
CA GLU A 181 -33.23 -0.54 9.89
C GLU A 181 -33.16 1.00 10.01
N ILE A 182 -33.05 1.66 8.87
CA ILE A 182 -33.24 3.11 8.78
C ILE A 182 -34.74 3.36 8.77
N HIS A 183 -35.31 3.55 9.95
CA HIS A 183 -36.66 4.10 10.12
C HIS A 183 -36.64 5.55 9.64
N GLN A 184 -37.34 5.87 8.54
CA GLN A 184 -37.59 7.24 8.12
C GLN A 184 -39.00 7.67 8.59
N PRO A 185 -39.16 8.91 9.08
CA PRO A 185 -40.48 9.51 9.25
C PRO A 185 -41.14 9.87 7.91
#